data_AF-A2F466-F1
#
_entry.id   AF-A2F466-F1
#
_cell.length_a   1.000
_cell.length_b   1.000
_cell.length_c   1.000
_cell.angle_alpha   90.00
_cell.angle_beta   90.00
_cell.angle_gamma   90.00
#
_symmetry.space_group_name_H-M   'P 1'
#
loop_
_entity.id
_entity.type
_entity.pdbx_description
1 polymer ?
#
loop_
_entity_poly.entity_id
_entity_poly.type
_entity_poly.pdbx_seq_one_letter_code
_entity_poly.pdbx_strand_id
1 'polypeptide(L)'
;MEEKIMKMAMNSSTYENQYKQGDALVKLGKPDAALQKFKSVCENLEVLMKANPAARIESHLIPMSLTKMADIYKDKKDVNKALALMKNARHFLEYMCANKPNREDEDSDEADNAEHYTLGALFVEMHKAFDMEDATPPSDAEEITRIFLEAKKKHEEETARKNIEKLKAINEARKEKLRNSRWARFVELVNDHPIAFAIGSVVFLSVFLIISLMMFTIEPPVNVFDQKRSKYEKNLPPDYVPPGQRHGHTHNHEHEKASAERSKAEQERLKKMMEDLSKYVDKEDLKQNPMDDQAKQEL
;
A
#
# COMPACT_ATOMS: atom_id res chain seq x y z
N MET A 1 15.28 -23.40 52.39
CA MET A 1 15.03 -23.00 50.98
C MET A 1 13.63 -22.42 50.85
N GLU A 2 12.62 -23.08 51.43
CA GLU A 2 11.22 -22.62 51.47
C GLU A 2 11.02 -21.25 52.15
N GLU A 3 11.71 -20.95 53.26
CA GLU A 3 11.60 -19.64 53.93
C GLU A 3 12.09 -18.45 53.06
N LYS A 4 13.09 -18.70 52.19
CA LYS A 4 13.62 -17.68 51.25
C LYS A 4 12.66 -17.46 50.08
N ILE A 5 12.02 -18.53 49.60
CA ILE A 5 10.96 -18.48 48.57
C ILE A 5 9.73 -17.77 49.13
N MET A 6 9.37 -18.02 50.40
CA MET A 6 8.25 -17.38 51.08
C MET A 6 8.49 -15.89 51.33
N LYS A 7 9.72 -15.48 51.70
CA LYS A 7 10.11 -14.05 51.79
C LYS A 7 10.13 -13.33 50.45
N MET A 8 10.51 -14.02 49.37
CA MET A 8 10.45 -13.49 48.00
C MET A 8 9.01 -13.36 47.49
N ALA A 9 8.15 -14.33 47.81
CA ALA A 9 6.74 -14.33 47.45
C ALA A 9 5.93 -13.21 48.13
N MET A 10 6.38 -12.66 49.27
CA MET A 10 5.58 -11.75 50.09
C MET A 10 5.67 -10.27 49.73
N ASN A 11 6.53 -9.85 48.80
CA ASN A 11 6.64 -8.44 48.45
C ASN A 11 6.47 -8.24 46.95
N SER A 12 5.21 -8.20 46.48
CA SER A 12 4.80 -7.63 45.17
C SER A 12 5.61 -6.37 44.81
N SER A 13 5.79 -5.51 45.81
CA SER A 13 6.59 -4.29 45.73
C SER A 13 8.06 -4.49 45.34
N THR A 14 8.66 -5.66 45.56
CA THR A 14 10.07 -5.92 45.23
C THR A 14 10.29 -6.03 43.73
N TYR A 15 9.43 -6.77 43.03
CA TYR A 15 9.56 -6.98 41.59
C TYR A 15 9.16 -5.74 40.81
N GLU A 16 8.09 -5.06 41.24
CA GLU A 16 7.71 -3.76 40.71
C GLU A 16 8.84 -2.71 40.90
N ASN A 17 9.49 -2.71 42.06
CA ASN A 17 10.65 -1.83 42.30
C ASN A 17 11.84 -2.18 41.39
N GLN A 18 12.13 -3.47 41.16
CA GLN A 18 13.17 -3.89 40.22
C GLN A 18 12.86 -3.47 38.78
N TYR A 19 11.60 -3.60 38.36
CA TYR A 19 11.14 -3.11 37.06
C TYR A 19 11.36 -1.59 36.93
N LYS A 20 10.91 -0.81 37.92
CA LYS A 20 11.10 0.65 37.97
C LYS A 20 12.58 1.05 37.98
N GLN A 21 13.44 0.29 38.65
CA GLN A 21 14.90 0.49 38.58
C GLN A 21 15.42 0.28 37.15
N GLY A 22 14.93 -0.74 36.44
CA GLY A 22 15.25 -0.95 35.02
C GLY A 22 14.88 0.28 34.17
N ASP A 23 13.65 0.78 34.31
CA ASP A 23 13.19 1.99 33.61
C ASP A 23 14.05 3.22 33.92
N ALA A 24 14.44 3.40 35.19
CA ALA A 24 15.32 4.49 35.59
C ALA A 24 16.72 4.36 34.95
N LEU A 25 17.26 3.14 34.87
CA LEU A 25 18.56 2.88 34.24
C LEU A 25 18.55 3.16 32.74
N VAL A 26 17.45 2.87 32.03
CA VAL A 26 17.27 3.26 30.62
C VAL A 26 17.36 4.78 30.49
N LYS A 27 16.61 5.53 31.32
CA LYS A 27 16.63 7.01 31.30
C LYS A 27 18.00 7.61 31.64
N LEU A 28 18.81 6.89 32.42
CA LEU A 28 20.18 7.27 32.78
C LEU A 28 21.22 6.86 31.71
N GLY A 29 20.80 6.28 30.59
CA GLY A 29 21.71 5.84 29.53
C GLY A 29 22.54 4.62 29.90
N LYS A 30 22.06 3.77 30.81
CA LYS A 30 22.70 2.50 31.24
C LYS A 30 21.91 1.28 30.76
N PRO A 31 21.80 1.05 29.44
CA PRO A 31 20.94 0.00 28.87
C PRO A 31 21.33 -1.42 29.30
N ASP A 32 22.63 -1.72 29.45
CA ASP A 32 23.07 -3.07 29.85
C ASP A 32 22.66 -3.42 31.28
N ALA A 33 22.78 -2.46 32.20
CA ALA A 33 22.31 -2.62 33.57
C ALA A 33 20.78 -2.74 33.62
N ALA A 34 20.06 -2.01 32.74
CA ALA A 34 18.61 -2.13 32.63
C ALA A 34 18.18 -3.52 32.12
N LEU A 35 18.86 -4.05 31.09
CA LEU A 35 18.62 -5.41 30.58
C LEU A 35 18.76 -6.47 31.68
N GLN A 36 19.81 -6.37 32.52
CA GLN A 36 19.99 -7.27 33.66
C GLN A 36 18.83 -7.17 34.67
N LYS A 37 18.31 -5.96 34.92
CA LYS A 37 17.18 -5.77 35.83
C LYS A 37 15.90 -6.38 35.28
N PHE A 38 15.56 -6.11 34.02
CA PHE A 38 14.38 -6.69 33.38
C PHE A 38 14.46 -8.22 33.27
N LYS A 39 15.64 -8.76 32.90
CA LYS A 39 15.87 -10.21 32.89
C LYS A 39 15.64 -10.83 34.27
N SER A 40 16.19 -10.23 35.32
CA SER A 40 16.01 -10.73 36.69
C SER A 40 14.54 -10.68 37.14
N VAL A 41 13.77 -9.67 36.74
CA VAL A 41 12.32 -9.63 37.01
C VAL A 41 11.63 -10.84 36.39
N CYS A 42 11.89 -11.13 35.12
CA CYS A 42 11.31 -12.28 34.43
C CYS A 42 11.67 -13.62 35.09
N GLU A 43 12.95 -13.84 35.39
CA GLU A 43 13.45 -15.09 36.00
C GLU A 43 12.90 -15.29 37.42
N ASN A 44 12.84 -14.23 38.23
CA ASN A 44 12.30 -14.32 39.58
C ASN A 44 10.79 -14.62 39.57
N LEU A 45 10.05 -14.00 38.65
CA LEU A 45 8.62 -14.26 38.49
C LEU A 45 8.36 -15.67 37.95
N GLU A 46 9.21 -16.19 37.07
CA GLU A 46 9.15 -17.59 36.65
C GLU A 46 9.27 -18.56 37.83
N VAL A 47 10.29 -18.38 38.68
CA VAL A 47 10.49 -19.22 39.87
C VAL A 47 9.26 -19.16 40.77
N LEU A 48 8.69 -17.97 40.95
CA LEU A 48 7.51 -17.78 41.79
C LEU A 48 6.25 -18.44 41.21
N MET A 49 6.01 -18.28 39.90
CA MET A 49 4.86 -18.88 39.21
C MET A 49 4.95 -20.41 39.17
N LYS A 50 6.16 -20.98 39.04
CA LYS A 50 6.39 -22.42 39.13
C LYS A 50 6.21 -22.96 40.55
N ALA A 51 6.68 -22.22 41.55
CA ALA A 51 6.57 -22.62 42.96
C ALA A 51 5.14 -22.47 43.50
N ASN A 52 4.39 -21.47 43.05
CA ASN A 52 3.03 -21.23 43.50
C ASN A 52 2.12 -20.73 42.35
N PRO A 53 1.56 -21.65 41.53
CA PRO A 53 0.69 -21.30 40.41
C PRO A 53 -0.61 -20.60 40.81
N ALA A 54 -1.06 -20.77 42.07
CA ALA A 54 -2.29 -20.19 42.59
C ALA A 54 -2.08 -18.83 43.28
N ALA A 55 -0.83 -18.36 43.42
CA ALA A 55 -0.55 -17.06 44.01
C ALA A 55 -0.97 -15.92 43.07
N ARG A 56 -1.46 -14.83 43.67
CA ARG A 56 -1.74 -13.57 42.96
C ARG A 56 -0.42 -12.86 42.65
N ILE A 57 0.28 -13.37 41.64
CA ILE A 57 1.58 -12.87 41.17
C ILE A 57 1.34 -11.76 40.15
N GLU A 58 2.20 -10.75 40.14
CA GLU A 58 2.23 -9.68 39.14
C GLU A 58 2.74 -10.18 37.78
N SER A 59 2.05 -11.17 37.19
CA SER A 59 2.44 -11.80 35.91
C SER A 59 2.52 -10.80 34.75
N HIS A 60 1.79 -9.68 34.81
CA HIS A 60 1.85 -8.59 33.85
C HIS A 60 3.24 -7.93 33.72
N LEU A 61 4.08 -8.02 34.76
CA LEU A 61 5.44 -7.49 34.72
C LEU A 61 6.36 -8.25 33.75
N ILE A 62 6.06 -9.52 33.42
CA ILE A 62 6.83 -10.32 32.47
C ILE A 62 6.76 -9.70 31.05
N PRO A 63 5.59 -9.59 30.39
CA PRO A 63 5.52 -9.00 29.06
C PRO A 63 5.92 -7.52 29.03
N MET A 64 5.70 -6.77 30.11
CA MET A 64 6.20 -5.40 30.23
C MET A 64 7.73 -5.36 30.21
N SER A 65 8.40 -6.23 30.97
CA SER A 65 9.86 -6.33 31.01
C SER A 65 10.43 -6.76 29.67
N LEU A 66 9.81 -7.75 29.02
CA LEU A 66 10.21 -8.22 27.69
C LEU A 66 10.10 -7.13 26.63
N THR A 67 9.03 -6.32 26.67
CA THR A 67 8.85 -5.19 25.76
C THR A 67 9.94 -4.13 25.97
N LYS A 68 10.27 -3.80 27.22
CA LYS A 68 11.37 -2.87 27.54
C LYS A 68 12.72 -3.39 27.05
N MET A 69 12.99 -4.68 27.20
CA MET A 69 14.20 -5.29 26.65
C MET A 69 14.22 -5.22 25.12
N ALA A 70 13.10 -5.48 24.46
CA ALA A 70 12.98 -5.38 23.01
C ALA A 70 13.25 -3.94 22.51
N ASP A 71 12.76 -2.92 23.21
CA ASP A 71 13.03 -1.51 22.89
C ASP A 71 14.54 -1.21 22.98
N ILE A 72 15.22 -1.69 24.03
CA ILE A 72 16.67 -1.53 24.19
C ILE A 72 17.43 -2.22 23.04
N TYR A 73 17.04 -3.44 22.66
CA TYR A 73 17.69 -4.16 21.56
C TYR A 73 17.42 -3.52 20.19
N LYS A 74 16.23 -2.96 19.99
CA LYS A 74 15.90 -2.15 18.80
C LYS A 74 16.80 -0.93 18.72
N ASP A 75 17.06 -0.25 19.83
CA ASP A 75 17.97 0.90 19.88
C ASP A 75 19.42 0.47 19.59
N LYS A 76 19.82 -0.72 20.04
CA LYS A 76 21.11 -1.37 19.69
C LYS A 76 21.19 -1.90 18.26
N LYS A 77 20.14 -1.78 17.45
CA LYS A 77 20.02 -2.33 16.09
C LYS A 77 20.02 -3.86 16.00
N ASP A 78 19.80 -4.55 17.11
CA ASP A 78 19.55 -5.99 17.13
C ASP A 78 18.05 -6.28 16.95
N VAL A 79 17.62 -6.18 15.69
CA VAL A 79 16.20 -6.34 15.32
C VAL A 79 15.73 -7.77 15.54
N ASN A 80 16.60 -8.78 15.37
CA ASN A 80 16.23 -10.18 15.52
C ASN A 80 15.92 -10.52 16.97
N LYS A 81 16.79 -10.12 17.90
CA LYS A 81 16.56 -10.33 19.33
C LYS A 81 15.38 -9.52 19.85
N ALA A 82 15.24 -8.27 19.38
CA ALA A 82 14.06 -7.45 19.69
C ALA A 82 12.76 -8.12 19.24
N LEU A 83 12.71 -8.65 18.01
CA LEU A 83 11.54 -9.34 17.46
C LEU A 83 11.18 -10.60 18.27
N ALA A 84 12.17 -11.41 18.63
CA ALA A 84 11.97 -12.60 19.46
C ALA A 84 11.36 -12.25 20.83
N LEU A 85 11.87 -11.21 21.48
CA LEU A 85 11.35 -10.71 22.76
C LEU A 85 9.91 -10.17 22.63
N MET A 86 9.60 -9.42 21.57
CA MET A 86 8.22 -8.94 21.33
C MET A 86 7.25 -10.07 21.04
N LYS A 87 7.67 -11.08 20.26
CA LYS A 87 6.86 -12.27 19.98
C LYS A 87 6.54 -13.02 21.27
N ASN A 88 7.54 -13.24 22.12
CA ASN A 88 7.33 -13.90 23.41
C ASN A 88 6.43 -13.07 24.34
N ALA A 89 6.61 -11.74 24.40
CA ALA A 89 5.73 -10.84 25.17
C ALA A 89 4.26 -10.94 24.72
N ARG A 90 4.02 -11.01 23.41
CA ARG A 90 2.68 -11.22 22.83
C ARG A 90 2.08 -12.54 23.30
N HIS A 91 2.84 -13.64 23.22
CA HIS A 91 2.33 -14.95 23.65
C HIS A 91 1.99 -14.98 25.16
N PHE A 92 2.77 -14.28 26.00
CA PHE A 92 2.42 -14.09 27.42
C PHE A 92 1.12 -13.32 27.61
N LEU A 93 0.88 -12.25 26.84
CA LEU A 93 -0.38 -11.49 26.89
C LEU A 93 -1.56 -12.34 26.44
N GLU A 94 -1.41 -13.10 25.35
CA GLU A 94 -2.42 -14.03 24.85
C GLU A 94 -2.78 -15.10 25.88
N TYR A 95 -1.77 -15.71 26.52
CA TYR A 95 -1.97 -16.66 27.62
C TYR A 95 -2.72 -16.04 28.80
N MET A 96 -2.37 -14.82 29.22
CA MET A 96 -3.06 -14.15 30.32
C MET A 96 -4.50 -13.79 29.97
N CYS A 97 -4.79 -13.41 28.73
CA CYS A 97 -6.14 -13.14 28.25
C CYS A 97 -6.99 -14.41 28.17
N ALA A 98 -6.41 -15.53 27.73
CA ALA A 98 -7.10 -16.82 27.67
C ALA A 98 -7.46 -17.38 29.06
N ASN A 99 -6.65 -17.10 30.08
CA ASN A 99 -6.81 -17.65 31.43
C ASN A 99 -7.39 -16.66 32.47
N LYS A 100 -8.16 -15.64 32.03
CA LYS A 100 -8.79 -14.70 32.98
C LYS A 100 -9.93 -15.40 33.76
N PRO A 101 -9.96 -15.29 35.10
CA PRO A 101 -10.90 -16.03 35.96
C PRO A 101 -12.36 -15.50 35.96
N ASN A 102 -12.79 -14.72 34.97
CA ASN A 102 -14.13 -14.11 34.97
C ASN A 102 -14.74 -14.02 33.55
N ARG A 103 -14.50 -15.04 32.73
CA ARG A 103 -14.96 -15.11 31.33
C ARG A 103 -16.34 -15.78 31.22
N GLU A 104 -17.27 -15.40 32.09
CA GLU A 104 -18.60 -16.01 32.14
C GLU A 104 -19.64 -15.37 31.21
N ASP A 105 -19.37 -14.24 30.54
CA ASP A 105 -20.42 -13.52 29.77
C ASP A 105 -19.99 -12.95 28.40
N GLU A 106 -18.92 -13.44 27.78
CA GLU A 106 -18.59 -13.04 26.40
C GLU A 106 -18.76 -14.23 25.44
N ASP A 107 -19.96 -14.32 24.86
CA ASP A 107 -20.24 -15.03 23.60
C ASP A 107 -19.32 -14.44 22.51
N SER A 108 -18.08 -14.93 22.43
CA SER A 108 -17.19 -14.65 21.31
C SER A 108 -16.90 -15.96 20.59
N ASP A 109 -17.50 -16.14 19.43
CA ASP A 109 -17.21 -17.15 18.39
C ASP A 109 -15.79 -17.03 17.80
N GLU A 110 -14.81 -16.55 18.58
CA GLU A 110 -13.44 -16.20 18.16
C GLU A 110 -12.38 -17.14 18.76
N ALA A 111 -12.80 -18.20 19.44
CA ALA A 111 -11.92 -19.11 20.17
C ALA A 111 -11.35 -20.30 19.36
N ASP A 112 -11.54 -20.35 18.04
CA ASP A 112 -11.10 -21.49 17.22
C ASP A 112 -9.65 -21.42 16.71
N ASN A 113 -8.92 -20.33 16.96
CA ASN A 113 -7.52 -20.15 16.51
C ASN A 113 -6.53 -19.70 17.60
N ALA A 114 -6.92 -19.71 18.87
CA ALA A 114 -5.97 -19.40 19.94
C ALA A 114 -5.01 -20.58 20.11
N GLU A 115 -3.78 -20.48 19.59
CA GLU A 115 -2.69 -21.39 19.95
C GLU A 115 -2.64 -21.51 21.48
N HIS A 116 -2.95 -22.69 22.02
CA HIS A 116 -2.94 -22.92 23.45
C HIS A 116 -1.49 -22.91 23.97
N TYR A 117 -0.98 -21.72 24.28
CA TYR A 117 0.32 -21.58 24.92
C TYR A 117 0.26 -22.16 26.33
N THR A 118 1.18 -23.07 26.65
CA THR A 118 1.38 -23.50 28.03
C THR A 118 2.39 -22.59 28.72
N LEU A 119 2.17 -22.29 30.00
CA LEU A 119 3.07 -21.41 30.77
C LEU A 119 4.52 -21.91 30.74
N GLY A 120 4.74 -23.22 30.78
CA GLY A 120 6.06 -23.82 30.66
C GLY A 120 6.73 -23.57 29.30
N ALA A 121 5.98 -23.69 28.20
CA ALA A 121 6.49 -23.41 26.85
C ALA A 121 6.86 -21.93 26.67
N LEU A 122 6.08 -21.02 27.26
CA LEU A 122 6.36 -19.58 27.22
C LEU A 122 7.69 -19.23 27.90
N PHE A 123 7.96 -19.83 29.06
CA PHE A 123 9.25 -19.64 29.74
C PHE A 123 10.42 -20.25 28.96
N VAL A 124 10.22 -21.39 28.28
CA VAL A 124 11.25 -21.96 27.40
C VAL A 124 11.56 -21.03 26.22
N GLU A 125 10.54 -20.46 25.58
CA GLU A 125 10.73 -19.48 24.51
C GLU A 125 11.38 -18.19 25.02
N MET A 126 11.05 -17.76 26.24
CA MET A 126 11.66 -16.60 26.89
C MET A 126 13.17 -16.79 27.07
N HIS A 127 13.60 -17.93 27.62
CA HIS A 127 15.03 -18.24 27.77
C HIS A 127 15.74 -18.35 26.43
N LYS A 128 15.11 -18.96 25.42
CA LYS A 128 15.66 -18.97 24.05
C LYS A 128 15.91 -17.55 23.53
N ALA A 129 14.99 -16.62 23.79
CA ALA A 129 15.17 -15.22 23.38
C ALA A 129 16.29 -14.51 24.16
N PHE A 130 16.51 -14.87 25.44
CA PHE A 130 17.63 -14.35 26.24
C PHE A 130 18.99 -14.84 25.75
N ASP A 131 19.06 -16.11 25.34
CA ASP A 131 20.29 -16.79 24.92
C ASP A 131 20.67 -16.54 23.45
N MET A 132 19.83 -15.83 22.68
CA MET A 132 20.21 -15.38 21.34
C MET A 132 21.49 -14.54 21.41
N GLU A 133 22.43 -14.79 20.50
CA GLU A 133 23.63 -13.96 20.39
C GLU A 133 23.22 -12.53 20.05
N ASP A 134 23.79 -11.57 20.79
CA ASP A 134 23.61 -10.15 20.47
C ASP A 134 24.20 -9.91 19.06
N ALA A 135 23.47 -9.20 18.21
CA ALA A 135 23.94 -8.86 16.89
C ALA A 135 25.32 -8.19 16.98
N THR A 136 26.26 -8.65 16.16
CA THR A 136 27.54 -7.95 16.02
C THR A 136 27.24 -6.49 15.63
N PRO A 137 27.93 -5.51 16.25
CA PRO A 137 27.80 -4.13 15.82
C PRO A 137 28.01 -4.08 14.32
N PRO A 138 27.17 -3.37 13.56
CA PRO A 138 27.26 -3.38 12.11
C PRO A 138 28.68 -3.02 11.67
N SER A 139 29.35 -4.01 11.10
CA SER A 139 30.66 -3.83 10.49
C SER A 139 30.43 -2.98 9.25
N ASP A 140 31.10 -1.83 9.22
CA ASP A 140 31.09 -0.79 8.18
C ASP A 140 29.73 -0.32 7.63
N ALA A 141 29.49 0.98 7.75
CA ALA A 141 28.34 1.65 7.13
C ALA A 141 28.19 1.34 5.63
N GLU A 142 29.30 1.01 4.96
CA GLU A 142 29.37 0.60 3.56
C GLU A 142 28.62 -0.70 3.27
N GLU A 143 28.72 -1.70 4.15
CA GLU A 143 28.08 -3.01 3.97
C GLU A 143 26.55 -2.88 4.09
N ILE A 144 26.07 -2.06 5.03
CA ILE A 144 24.63 -1.74 5.15
C ILE A 144 24.11 -1.06 3.88
N THR A 145 24.83 -0.07 3.35
CA THR A 145 24.42 0.58 2.10
C THR A 145 24.39 -0.40 0.94
N ARG A 146 25.34 -1.35 0.87
CA ARG A 146 25.36 -2.36 -0.19
C ARG A 146 24.15 -3.28 -0.12
N ILE A 147 23.85 -3.81 1.06
CA ILE A 147 22.68 -4.69 1.29
C ILE A 147 21.38 -3.93 0.95
N PHE A 148 21.28 -2.66 1.37
CA PHE A 148 20.11 -1.83 1.06
C PHE A 148 19.96 -1.56 -0.44
N LEU A 149 21.05 -1.21 -1.13
CA LEU A 149 21.04 -0.97 -2.58
C LEU A 149 20.68 -2.24 -3.35
N GLU A 150 21.18 -3.40 -2.92
CA GLU A 150 20.86 -4.68 -3.53
C GLU A 150 19.39 -5.07 -3.32
N ALA A 151 18.88 -4.92 -2.10
CA ALA A 151 17.47 -5.16 -1.80
C ALA A 151 16.55 -4.20 -2.58
N LYS A 152 16.92 -2.92 -2.68
CA LYS A 152 16.19 -1.93 -3.48
C LYS A 152 16.17 -2.30 -4.96
N LYS A 153 17.33 -2.67 -5.53
CA LYS A 153 17.45 -3.09 -6.93
C LYS A 153 16.56 -4.30 -7.23
N LYS A 154 16.55 -5.30 -6.34
CA LYS A 154 15.70 -6.48 -6.48
C LYS A 154 14.21 -6.14 -6.43
N HIS A 155 13.80 -5.25 -5.53
CA HIS A 155 12.41 -4.80 -5.44
C HIS A 155 11.97 -4.01 -6.70
N GLU A 156 12.84 -3.14 -7.22
CA GLU A 156 12.58 -2.40 -8.45
C GLU A 156 12.46 -3.35 -9.65
N GLU A 157 13.30 -4.39 -9.74
CA GLU A 157 13.24 -5.41 -10.78
C GLU A 157 11.94 -6.23 -10.70
N GLU A 158 11.53 -6.67 -9.51
CA GLU A 158 10.27 -7.39 -9.31
C GLU A 158 9.06 -6.51 -9.67
N THR A 159 9.11 -5.22 -9.33
CA THR A 159 8.07 -4.25 -9.65
C THR A 159 8.00 -4.02 -11.16
N ALA A 160 9.15 -3.84 -11.82
CA ALA A 160 9.25 -3.69 -13.26
C ALA A 160 8.70 -4.93 -13.98
N ARG A 161 9.07 -6.13 -13.51
CA ARG A 161 8.58 -7.40 -14.07
C ARG A 161 7.06 -7.53 -13.95
N LYS A 162 6.48 -7.24 -12.78
CA LYS A 162 5.02 -7.22 -12.58
C LYS A 162 4.33 -6.19 -13.48
N ASN A 163 4.94 -5.02 -13.68
CA ASN A 163 4.40 -4.00 -14.56
C ASN A 163 4.45 -4.42 -16.04
N ILE A 164 5.54 -5.06 -16.47
CA ILE A 164 5.67 -5.63 -17.83
C ILE A 164 4.64 -6.74 -18.05
N GLU A 165 4.43 -7.63 -17.07
CA GLU A 165 3.42 -8.69 -17.14
C GLU A 165 2.01 -8.10 -17.24
N LYS A 166 1.68 -7.08 -16.45
CA LYS A 166 0.39 -6.36 -16.56
C LYS A 166 0.21 -5.72 -17.94
N LEU A 167 1.25 -5.07 -18.48
CA LEU A 167 1.20 -4.46 -19.81
C LEU A 167 1.01 -5.50 -20.91
N LYS A 168 1.68 -6.65 -20.82
CA LYS A 168 1.48 -7.78 -21.74
C LYS A 168 0.05 -8.29 -21.67
N ALA A 169 -0.48 -8.53 -20.47
CA ALA A 169 -1.86 -8.99 -20.29
C ALA A 169 -2.88 -7.99 -20.86
N ILE A 170 -2.68 -6.68 -20.66
CA ILE A 170 -3.54 -5.63 -21.25
C ILE A 170 -3.44 -5.64 -22.77
N ASN A 171 -2.24 -5.80 -23.34
CA ASN A 171 -2.06 -5.86 -24.79
C ASN A 171 -2.66 -7.13 -25.40
N GLU A 172 -2.52 -8.28 -24.76
CA GLU A 172 -3.14 -9.54 -25.18
C GLU A 172 -4.66 -9.46 -25.10
N ALA A 173 -5.22 -8.94 -24.02
CA ALA A 173 -6.67 -8.70 -23.90
C ALA A 173 -7.19 -7.73 -24.97
N ARG A 174 -6.40 -6.70 -25.35
CA ARG A 174 -6.74 -5.82 -26.48
C ARG A 174 -6.67 -6.54 -27.81
N LYS A 175 -5.64 -7.36 -28.06
CA LYS A 175 -5.51 -8.17 -29.28
C LYS A 175 -6.66 -9.17 -29.41
N GLU A 176 -7.04 -9.81 -28.32
CA GLU A 176 -8.15 -10.77 -28.30
C GLU A 176 -9.48 -10.07 -28.57
N LYS A 177 -9.71 -8.90 -27.95
CA LYS A 177 -10.87 -8.05 -28.26
C LYS A 177 -10.90 -7.63 -29.73
N LEU A 178 -9.75 -7.28 -30.31
CA LEU A 178 -9.67 -6.92 -31.73
C LEU A 178 -9.95 -8.12 -32.63
N ARG A 179 -9.43 -9.31 -32.30
CA ARG A 179 -9.66 -10.55 -33.05
C ARG A 179 -11.12 -11.02 -32.99
N ASN A 180 -11.78 -10.86 -31.84
CA ASN A 180 -13.21 -11.20 -31.68
C ASN A 180 -14.15 -10.04 -32.07
N SER A 181 -13.63 -8.87 -32.40
CA SER A 181 -14.44 -7.72 -32.79
C SER A 181 -14.94 -7.88 -34.22
N ARG A 182 -16.13 -7.32 -34.48
CA ARG A 182 -16.72 -7.18 -35.81
C ARG A 182 -15.76 -6.54 -36.83
N TRP A 183 -14.77 -5.78 -36.34
CA TRP A 183 -13.68 -5.22 -37.13
C TRP A 183 -12.78 -6.27 -37.80
N ALA A 184 -12.42 -7.37 -37.12
CA ALA A 184 -11.61 -8.42 -37.73
C ALA A 184 -12.37 -9.10 -38.88
N ARG A 185 -13.65 -9.42 -38.66
CA ARG A 185 -14.54 -9.96 -39.71
C ARG A 185 -14.75 -8.98 -40.86
N PHE A 186 -14.81 -7.68 -40.58
CA PHE A 186 -14.90 -6.65 -41.62
C PHE A 186 -13.60 -6.57 -42.44
N VAL A 187 -12.43 -6.62 -41.79
CA VAL A 187 -11.14 -6.61 -42.47
C VAL A 187 -10.94 -7.86 -43.31
N GLU A 188 -11.30 -9.05 -42.80
CA GLU A 188 -11.29 -10.30 -43.58
C GLU A 188 -12.23 -10.20 -44.79
N LEU A 189 -13.46 -9.70 -44.61
CA LEU A 189 -14.41 -9.54 -45.72
C LEU A 189 -13.95 -8.53 -46.78
N VAL A 190 -13.27 -7.46 -46.37
CA VAL A 190 -12.64 -6.50 -47.28
C VAL A 190 -11.47 -7.14 -48.03
N ASN A 191 -10.69 -7.98 -47.36
CA ASN A 191 -9.52 -8.62 -47.95
C ASN A 191 -9.87 -9.79 -48.88
N ASP A 192 -10.93 -10.54 -48.59
CA ASP A 192 -11.40 -11.67 -49.41
C ASP A 192 -12.06 -11.20 -50.72
N HIS A 193 -12.66 -10.00 -50.72
CA HIS A 193 -13.35 -9.45 -51.89
C HIS A 193 -12.99 -7.98 -52.18
N PRO A 194 -11.72 -7.69 -52.55
CA PRO A 194 -11.27 -6.32 -52.79
C PRO A 194 -12.01 -5.65 -53.96
N ILE A 195 -12.39 -6.43 -54.97
CA ILE A 195 -13.11 -5.95 -56.16
C ILE A 195 -14.55 -5.54 -55.81
N ALA A 196 -15.26 -6.36 -55.01
CA ALA A 196 -16.63 -6.02 -54.59
C ALA A 196 -16.64 -4.76 -53.72
N PHE A 197 -15.63 -4.57 -52.87
CA PHE A 197 -15.48 -3.37 -52.05
C PHE A 197 -15.16 -2.12 -52.89
N ALA A 198 -14.32 -2.25 -53.92
CA ALA A 198 -14.03 -1.16 -54.86
C ALA A 198 -15.29 -0.72 -55.64
N ILE A 199 -16.11 -1.67 -56.11
CA ILE A 199 -17.38 -1.36 -56.78
C ILE A 199 -18.35 -0.71 -55.79
N GLY A 200 -18.47 -1.26 -54.57
CA GLY A 200 -19.31 -0.70 -53.52
C GLY A 200 -18.90 0.71 -53.12
N SER A 201 -17.61 1.02 -53.05
CA SER A 201 -17.11 2.35 -52.69
C SER A 201 -17.42 3.39 -53.78
N VAL A 202 -17.33 3.01 -55.06
CA VAL A 202 -17.69 3.88 -56.19
C VAL A 202 -19.19 4.18 -56.19
N VAL A 203 -20.04 3.19 -55.93
CA VAL A 203 -21.50 3.38 -55.80
C VAL A 203 -21.84 4.22 -54.57
N PHE A 204 -21.18 3.98 -53.44
CA PHE A 204 -21.39 4.78 -52.23
C PHE A 204 -20.98 6.24 -52.44
N LEU A 205 -19.83 6.49 -53.07
CA LEU A 205 -19.36 7.83 -53.40
C LEU A 205 -20.31 8.54 -54.37
N SER A 206 -20.85 7.85 -55.38
CA SER A 206 -21.79 8.47 -56.32
C SER A 206 -23.10 8.87 -55.64
N VAL A 207 -23.65 7.99 -54.79
CA VAL A 207 -24.86 8.30 -53.99
C VAL A 207 -24.59 9.41 -52.99
N PHE A 208 -23.45 9.39 -52.29
CA PHE A 208 -23.06 10.42 -51.35
C PHE A 208 -22.90 11.78 -52.02
N LEU A 209 -22.34 11.81 -53.24
CA LEU A 209 -22.20 13.04 -54.03
C LEU A 209 -23.55 13.58 -54.49
N ILE A 210 -24.50 12.71 -54.88
CA ILE A 210 -25.88 13.11 -55.19
C ILE A 210 -26.58 13.69 -53.95
N ILE A 211 -26.45 13.05 -52.78
CA ILE A 211 -27.03 13.55 -51.53
C ILE A 211 -26.40 14.89 -51.13
N SER A 212 -25.08 15.01 -51.26
CA SER A 212 -24.36 16.26 -50.97
C SER A 212 -24.81 17.40 -51.88
N LEU A 213 -24.97 17.13 -53.18
CA LEU A 213 -25.53 18.11 -54.13
C LEU A 213 -26.99 18.46 -53.80
N MET A 214 -27.82 17.48 -53.42
CA MET A 214 -29.19 17.75 -52.99
C MET A 214 -29.26 18.61 -51.74
N MET A 215 -28.41 18.34 -50.74
CA MET A 215 -28.28 19.17 -49.53
C MET A 215 -27.82 20.60 -49.85
N PHE A 216 -26.98 20.79 -50.88
CA PHE A 216 -26.57 22.13 -51.34
C PHE A 216 -27.65 22.86 -52.14
N THR A 217 -28.56 22.14 -52.82
CA THR A 217 -29.67 22.74 -53.59
C THR A 217 -30.90 23.05 -52.75
N ILE A 218 -31.00 22.47 -51.54
CA ILE A 218 -32.02 22.86 -50.57
C ILE A 218 -31.52 24.17 -49.95
N GLU A 219 -32.00 25.30 -50.47
CA GLU A 219 -31.94 26.57 -49.74
C GLU A 219 -32.38 26.30 -48.29
N PRO A 220 -31.65 26.84 -47.29
CA PRO A 220 -31.94 26.54 -45.90
C PRO A 220 -33.43 26.80 -45.67
N PRO A 221 -34.21 25.81 -45.21
CA PRO A 221 -35.64 26.01 -45.02
C PRO A 221 -35.78 27.23 -44.11
N VAL A 222 -36.44 28.28 -44.62
CA VAL A 222 -36.73 29.49 -43.87
C VAL A 222 -37.23 29.04 -42.52
N ASN A 223 -36.45 29.36 -41.50
CA ASN A 223 -36.59 28.86 -40.15
C ASN A 223 -38.03 29.18 -39.70
N VAL A 224 -38.92 28.18 -39.74
CA VAL A 224 -40.37 28.39 -39.47
C VAL A 224 -40.56 28.94 -38.05
N PHE A 225 -39.57 28.73 -37.18
CA PHE A 225 -39.46 29.36 -35.88
C PHE A 225 -39.33 30.88 -35.92
N ASP A 226 -38.56 31.46 -36.85
CA ASP A 226 -38.41 32.92 -36.97
C ASP A 226 -39.67 33.58 -37.52
N GLN A 227 -40.39 32.90 -38.43
CA GLN A 227 -41.63 33.43 -39.00
C GLN A 227 -42.79 33.41 -37.99
N LYS A 228 -42.80 32.43 -37.06
CA LYS A 228 -43.75 32.45 -35.94
C LYS A 228 -43.36 33.49 -34.90
N ARG A 229 -42.07 33.70 -34.61
CA ARG A 229 -41.62 34.71 -33.63
C ARG A 229 -42.01 36.14 -34.03
N SER A 230 -41.86 36.50 -35.31
CA SER A 230 -42.16 37.89 -35.74
C SER A 230 -43.65 38.23 -35.77
N LYS A 231 -44.55 37.23 -35.89
CA LYS A 231 -46.01 37.45 -35.77
C LYS A 231 -46.47 37.65 -34.33
N TYR A 232 -45.79 37.06 -33.36
CA TYR A 232 -46.10 37.27 -31.94
C TYR A 232 -45.53 38.60 -31.44
N GLU A 233 -44.34 39.01 -31.88
CA GLU A 233 -43.70 40.30 -31.49
C GLU A 233 -44.49 41.54 -31.92
N LYS A 234 -45.21 41.50 -33.05
CA LYS A 234 -46.00 42.65 -33.52
C LYS A 234 -47.31 42.90 -32.77
N ASN A 235 -47.78 41.95 -31.96
CA ASN A 235 -49.07 42.05 -31.24
C ASN A 235 -48.91 42.12 -29.71
N LEU A 236 -47.69 42.34 -29.22
CA LEU A 236 -47.42 42.49 -27.79
C LEU A 236 -47.52 43.97 -27.39
N PRO A 237 -48.27 44.31 -26.33
CA PRO A 237 -48.30 45.67 -25.80
C PRO A 237 -46.90 46.08 -25.31
N PRO A 238 -46.53 47.37 -25.39
CA PRO A 238 -45.16 47.86 -25.16
C PRO A 238 -44.57 47.53 -23.78
N ASP A 239 -45.37 47.11 -22.80
CA ASP A 239 -44.93 46.77 -21.44
C ASP A 239 -45.01 45.27 -21.09
N TYR A 240 -45.12 44.38 -22.08
CA TYR A 240 -45.19 42.94 -21.80
C TYR A 240 -43.81 42.33 -21.46
N VAL A 241 -43.62 41.94 -20.21
CA VAL A 241 -42.48 41.13 -19.75
C VAL A 241 -42.89 39.65 -19.75
N PRO A 242 -42.20 38.76 -20.49
CA PRO A 242 -42.59 37.36 -20.59
C PRO A 242 -42.45 36.63 -19.25
N PRO A 243 -43.48 35.91 -18.77
CA PRO A 243 -43.43 35.16 -17.53
C PRO A 243 -42.72 33.82 -17.79
N GLY A 244 -41.38 33.83 -17.67
CA GLY A 244 -40.59 32.64 -17.99
C GLY A 244 -39.11 32.76 -17.63
N GLN A 245 -38.79 33.42 -16.52
CA GLN A 245 -37.44 33.41 -15.93
C GLN A 245 -37.54 33.22 -14.41
N ARG A 246 -38.13 32.10 -14.00
CA ARG A 246 -38.01 31.59 -12.63
C ARG A 246 -37.90 30.08 -12.67
N HIS A 247 -36.70 29.58 -12.90
CA HIS A 247 -36.10 28.36 -12.33
C HIS A 247 -34.60 28.53 -12.63
N GLY A 248 -33.71 28.73 -11.66
CA GLY A 248 -33.59 27.95 -10.44
C GLY A 248 -32.72 26.71 -10.65
N HIS A 249 -31.61 26.81 -11.40
CA HIS A 249 -30.50 25.85 -11.31
C HIS A 249 -29.17 26.57 -11.51
N THR A 250 -28.59 27.03 -10.39
CA THR A 250 -27.15 27.29 -10.29
C THR A 250 -26.44 25.94 -10.35
N HIS A 251 -26.18 25.43 -11.56
CA HIS A 251 -25.21 24.36 -11.72
C HIS A 251 -23.82 24.94 -11.46
N ASN A 252 -23.14 24.35 -10.48
CA ASN A 252 -21.76 24.59 -10.07
C ASN A 252 -20.79 24.50 -11.27
N HIS A 253 -20.64 25.58 -12.02
CA HIS A 253 -19.60 25.67 -13.06
C HIS A 253 -18.17 25.77 -12.50
N GLU A 254 -18.02 26.01 -11.19
CA GLU A 254 -16.71 26.03 -10.54
C GLU A 254 -16.12 24.62 -10.33
N HIS A 255 -16.96 23.61 -10.09
CA HIS A 255 -16.48 22.25 -9.87
C HIS A 255 -16.00 21.58 -11.17
N GLU A 256 -16.59 21.93 -12.31
CA GLU A 256 -16.20 21.38 -13.61
C GLU A 256 -14.90 22.03 -14.14
N LYS A 257 -14.70 23.32 -13.89
CA LYS A 257 -13.42 23.99 -14.18
C LYS A 257 -12.29 23.48 -13.29
N ALA A 258 -12.53 23.30 -11.99
CA ALA A 258 -11.53 22.73 -11.08
C ALA A 258 -11.18 21.26 -11.41
N SER A 259 -12.15 20.48 -11.91
CA SER A 259 -11.91 19.11 -12.38
C SER A 259 -11.09 19.06 -13.67
N ALA A 260 -11.40 19.95 -14.64
CA ALA A 260 -10.64 20.06 -15.88
C ALA A 260 -9.20 20.57 -15.66
N GLU A 261 -9.00 21.49 -14.72
CA GLU A 261 -7.67 21.99 -14.36
C GLU A 261 -6.84 20.93 -13.61
N ARG A 262 -7.45 20.14 -12.72
CA ARG A 262 -6.78 18.99 -12.10
C ARG A 262 -6.38 17.94 -13.12
N SER A 263 -7.26 17.63 -14.08
CA SER A 263 -6.97 16.67 -15.16
C SER A 263 -5.80 17.14 -16.05
N LYS A 264 -5.74 18.43 -16.39
CA LYS A 264 -4.61 19.00 -17.14
C LYS A 264 -3.30 18.96 -16.34
N ALA A 265 -3.33 19.31 -15.06
CA ALA A 265 -2.16 19.26 -14.19
C ALA A 265 -1.62 17.83 -14.01
N GLU A 266 -2.50 16.83 -13.94
CA GLU A 266 -2.11 15.41 -13.90
C GLU A 266 -1.51 14.95 -15.23
N GLN A 267 -2.09 15.33 -16.37
CA GLN A 267 -1.52 15.02 -17.69
C GLN A 267 -0.12 15.64 -17.87
N GLU A 268 0.08 16.87 -17.39
CA GLU A 268 1.38 17.55 -17.46
C GLU A 268 2.43 16.89 -16.56
N ARG A 269 2.05 16.47 -15.35
CA ARG A 269 2.91 15.66 -14.47
C ARG A 269 3.30 14.33 -15.10
N LEU A 270 2.35 13.65 -15.75
CA LEU A 270 2.60 12.38 -16.41
C LEU A 270 3.57 12.55 -17.60
N LYS A 271 3.38 13.60 -18.40
CA LYS A 271 4.26 13.94 -19.52
C LYS A 271 5.68 14.22 -19.05
N LYS A 272 5.84 14.99 -17.96
CA LYS A 272 7.15 15.27 -17.36
C LYS A 272 7.83 14.01 -16.84
N MET A 273 7.07 13.12 -16.18
CA MET A 273 7.61 11.84 -15.70
C MET A 273 8.05 10.94 -16.85
N MET A 274 7.30 10.88 -17.96
CA MET A 274 7.73 10.13 -19.16
C MET A 274 8.99 10.71 -19.81
N GLU A 275 9.13 12.04 -19.84
CA GLU A 275 10.33 12.69 -20.38
C GLU A 275 11.56 12.43 -19.49
N ASP A 276 11.40 12.45 -18.17
CA ASP A 276 12.47 12.13 -17.22
C ASP A 276 12.89 10.66 -17.32
N LEU A 277 11.94 9.74 -17.52
CA LEU A 277 12.21 8.31 -17.78
C LEU A 277 12.94 8.10 -19.11
N SER A 278 12.53 8.79 -20.18
CA SER A 278 13.22 8.72 -21.48
C SER A 278 14.68 9.17 -21.34
N LYS A 279 14.91 10.30 -20.66
CA LYS A 279 16.27 10.82 -20.40
C LYS A 279 17.10 9.87 -19.53
N TYR A 280 16.47 9.07 -18.67
CA TYR A 280 17.17 8.07 -17.86
C TYR A 280 17.57 6.86 -18.70
N VAL A 281 16.68 6.36 -19.56
CA VAL A 281 16.96 5.24 -20.48
C VAL A 281 18.08 5.63 -21.46
N ASP A 282 17.99 6.81 -22.08
CA ASP A 282 19.03 7.29 -23.01
C ASP A 282 20.40 7.44 -22.32
N LYS A 283 20.43 7.77 -21.02
CA LYS A 283 21.67 7.86 -20.23
C LYS A 283 22.23 6.50 -19.80
N GLU A 284 21.39 5.48 -19.63
CA GLU A 284 21.86 4.12 -19.34
C GLU A 284 22.42 3.44 -20.58
N ASP A 285 21.81 3.65 -21.75
CA ASP A 285 22.32 3.16 -23.03
C ASP A 285 23.70 3.78 -23.38
N LEU A 286 23.93 5.03 -22.99
CA LEU A 286 25.24 5.69 -23.12
C LEU A 286 26.32 5.17 -22.15
N LYS A 287 25.92 4.54 -21.03
CA LYS A 287 26.87 3.98 -20.04
C LYS A 287 27.22 2.52 -20.29
N GLN A 288 26.41 1.78 -21.04
CA GLN A 288 26.66 0.37 -21.36
C GLN A 288 27.53 0.14 -22.60
N ASN A 289 27.94 1.20 -23.33
CA ASN A 289 28.76 1.06 -24.54
C ASN A 289 30.09 1.87 -24.59
N PRO A 290 30.93 1.93 -23.53
CA PRO A 290 32.29 2.46 -23.68
C PRO A 290 33.29 1.47 -24.31
N MET A 291 32.89 0.22 -24.60
CA MET A 291 33.81 -0.84 -25.07
C MET A 291 33.88 -1.00 -26.60
N ASP A 292 33.02 -0.34 -27.38
CA ASP A 292 32.97 -0.52 -28.84
C ASP A 292 33.81 0.52 -29.62
N ASP A 293 34.20 1.62 -28.98
CA ASP A 293 35.06 2.65 -29.61
C ASP A 293 36.57 2.38 -29.47
N GLN A 294 37.00 1.51 -28.54
CA GLN A 294 38.40 1.07 -28.48
C GLN A 294 38.73 -0.02 -29.51
N ALA A 295 37.74 -0.78 -29.99
CA ALA A 295 37.96 -1.83 -30.99
C ALA A 295 38.14 -1.30 -32.43
N LYS A 296 37.91 0.01 -32.67
CA LYS A 296 38.07 0.64 -34.00
C LYS A 296 39.37 1.43 -34.18
N GLN A 297 40.23 1.50 -33.17
CA GLN A 297 41.56 2.12 -33.28
C GLN A 297 42.70 1.12 -33.48
N GLU A 298 42.43 -0.20 -33.51
CA GLU A 298 43.44 -1.25 -33.73
C GLU A 298 43.25 -2.02 -35.06
N LEU A 299 42.52 -1.47 -36.02
CA LEU A 299 42.38 -1.98 -37.40
C LEU A 299 42.70 -0.87 -38.41
#